data_AF-A0A971WHS1-F1
#
_entry.id   AF-A0A971WHS1-F1
#
_cell.length_a   1.000
_cell.length_b   1.000
_cell.length_c   1.000
_cell.angle_alpha   90.00
_cell.angle_beta   90.00
_cell.angle_gamma   90.00
#
_symmetry.space_group_name_H-M   'P 1'
#
loop_
_entity.id
_entity.type
_entity.pdbx_description
1 polymer ?
#
loop_
_entity_poly.entity_id
_entity_poly.type
_entity_poly.pdbx_seq_one_letter_code
_entity_poly.pdbx_strand_id
1 'polypeptide(L)'
;MKKTLLVILLIISFILAGSVSAIGEEDFFELVKTGTPDEVKKAIDAGADVNARTTKKIEGFREVEGVTPLIMAARYNQNPEVIKVLLGAGANVNTRDANGFTPLMHAAENNQNPEVIKVLIDAGTDVNVQTEDGYTPLMRAVILNQNPEIIKVLLEAGADLNVRGKHGLTPLMWAAGGNQNPEVIKLLLDAGADVNVQNKDSMTPLMFAAQCNQNPEIIKILVDAGTDINARSKNGMIPLMYAAKDNQNPEVIKALLDAGADVNARGKDGVTALMRAAAFNQNPEVIKVLLDAGADVNARTTKKIEDFGNAEGTTPLMLAAQYNQNPEVIKVLLGAGADVNARDKKGGTSLMRAAGLNQNPEVTKAFIDAGADVNARDKILGFTPLVLAAGWNQNPEVINLLLDAGADVNARDKDGVTPLMWAALLNQNPEITKILLDAGADGKAKSNVGKTAFDYAEGNEHIKDTEIYWLLNDAQY
;
A
#
# COMPACT_ATOMS: atom_id res chain seq x y z
N MET A 1 -32.49 11.54 1.16
CA MET A 1 -33.91 11.25 0.81
C MET A 1 -34.78 12.50 0.62
N LYS A 2 -34.79 13.51 1.51
CA LYS A 2 -35.67 14.70 1.34
C LYS A 2 -35.26 15.70 0.25
N LYS A 3 -33.97 15.85 -0.08
CA LYS A 3 -33.51 16.74 -1.17
C LYS A 3 -33.75 16.17 -2.58
N THR A 4 -33.58 14.86 -2.76
CA THR A 4 -33.80 14.16 -4.04
C THR A 4 -35.28 14.13 -4.44
N LEU A 5 -36.19 13.99 -3.47
CA LEU A 5 -37.64 14.04 -3.73
C LEU A 5 -38.13 15.44 -4.12
N LEU A 6 -37.47 16.50 -3.63
CA LEU A 6 -37.87 17.89 -3.89
C LEU A 6 -37.54 18.31 -5.33
N VAL A 7 -36.44 17.79 -5.90
CA VAL A 7 -36.07 18.01 -7.31
C VAL A 7 -37.03 17.24 -8.24
N ILE A 8 -37.41 16.01 -7.88
CA ILE A 8 -38.40 15.22 -8.64
C ILE A 8 -39.80 15.87 -8.65
N LEU A 9 -40.21 16.51 -7.55
CA LEU A 9 -41.50 17.21 -7.48
C LEU A 9 -41.55 18.50 -8.31
N LEU A 10 -40.42 19.17 -8.52
CA LEU A 10 -40.29 20.33 -9.41
C LEU A 10 -40.35 19.94 -10.89
N ILE A 11 -39.83 18.76 -11.24
CA ILE A 11 -39.87 18.21 -12.62
C ILE A 11 -41.30 17.96 -13.09
N ILE A 12 -42.22 17.55 -12.20
CA ILE A 12 -43.63 17.29 -12.56
C ILE A 12 -44.45 18.60 -12.69
N SER A 13 -44.12 19.68 -11.96
CA SER A 13 -44.91 20.92 -12.01
C SER A 13 -44.68 21.77 -13.27
N PHE A 14 -43.54 21.61 -13.95
CA PHE A 14 -43.26 22.34 -15.20
C PHE A 14 -43.91 21.71 -16.44
N ILE A 15 -44.31 20.43 -16.39
CA ILE A 15 -44.89 19.71 -17.55
C ILE A 15 -46.36 20.09 -17.80
N LEU A 16 -47.03 20.79 -16.87
CA LEU A 16 -48.45 21.17 -16.97
C LEU A 16 -48.71 22.64 -17.38
N ALA A 17 -47.68 23.47 -17.55
CA ALA A 17 -47.84 24.86 -17.99
C ALA A 17 -47.19 25.05 -19.37
N GLY A 18 -48.00 25.39 -20.38
CA GLY A 18 -47.62 25.51 -21.79
C GLY A 18 -46.71 26.69 -22.15
N SER A 19 -45.51 26.76 -21.57
CA SER A 19 -44.40 27.54 -22.10
C SER A 19 -43.23 26.59 -22.39
N VAL A 20 -42.81 26.56 -23.65
CA VAL A 20 -41.61 25.86 -24.14
C VAL A 20 -40.38 26.51 -23.49
N SER A 21 -40.10 26.12 -22.24
CA SER A 21 -38.80 26.32 -21.64
C SER A 21 -37.98 25.11 -22.03
N ALA A 22 -36.92 25.32 -22.81
CA ALA A 22 -35.89 24.30 -22.99
C ALA A 22 -35.48 23.80 -21.60
N ILE A 23 -35.47 22.48 -21.40
CA ILE A 23 -34.91 21.89 -20.18
C ILE A 23 -33.46 22.38 -20.07
N GLY A 24 -33.04 22.83 -18.89
CA GLY A 24 -31.64 23.20 -18.69
C GLY A 24 -30.74 22.00 -18.95
N GLU A 25 -29.53 22.21 -19.48
CA GLU A 25 -28.61 21.10 -19.74
C GLU A 25 -28.37 20.26 -18.48
N GLU A 26 -28.15 20.89 -17.32
CA GLU A 26 -27.99 20.21 -16.03
C GLU A 26 -29.19 19.32 -15.67
N ASP A 27 -30.41 19.80 -15.90
CA ASP A 27 -31.65 19.07 -15.65
C ASP A 27 -31.77 17.84 -16.57
N PHE A 28 -31.30 17.95 -17.82
CA PHE A 28 -31.30 16.81 -18.75
C PHE A 28 -30.27 15.75 -18.34
N PHE A 29 -29.07 16.14 -17.90
CA PHE A 29 -28.06 15.21 -17.39
C PHE A 29 -28.56 14.44 -16.14
N GLU A 30 -29.29 15.09 -15.24
CA GLU A 30 -29.91 14.39 -14.10
C GLU A 30 -31.09 13.51 -14.52
N LEU A 31 -31.91 13.97 -15.47
CA LEU A 31 -33.03 13.20 -16.01
C LEU A 31 -32.55 11.88 -16.63
N VAL A 32 -31.51 11.89 -17.47
CA VAL A 32 -31.06 10.66 -18.14
C VAL A 32 -30.49 9.61 -17.18
N LYS A 33 -30.08 9.98 -15.96
CA LYS A 33 -29.56 9.04 -14.94
C LYS A 33 -30.65 8.16 -14.33
N THR A 34 -31.87 8.69 -14.17
CA THR A 34 -32.93 8.05 -13.36
C THR A 34 -34.31 8.04 -14.01
N GLY A 35 -34.51 8.85 -15.04
CA GLY A 35 -35.78 9.02 -15.74
C GLY A 35 -36.14 7.81 -16.59
N THR A 36 -37.43 7.75 -16.92
CA THR A 36 -38.02 6.76 -17.82
C THR A 36 -37.73 7.09 -19.30
N PRO A 37 -37.84 6.11 -20.21
CA PRO A 37 -37.68 6.36 -21.64
C PRO A 37 -38.61 7.46 -22.17
N ASP A 38 -39.85 7.52 -21.69
CA ASP A 38 -40.84 8.53 -22.10
C ASP A 38 -40.48 9.94 -21.64
N GLU A 39 -39.95 10.11 -20.43
CA GLU A 39 -39.51 11.41 -19.92
C GLU A 39 -38.28 11.91 -20.68
N VAL A 40 -37.30 11.03 -20.90
CA VAL A 40 -36.11 11.35 -21.69
C VAL A 40 -36.49 11.72 -23.13
N LYS A 41 -37.40 10.95 -23.74
CA LYS A 41 -37.92 11.25 -25.09
C LYS A 41 -38.62 12.60 -25.13
N LYS A 42 -39.50 12.91 -24.16
CA LYS A 42 -40.16 14.23 -24.07
C LYS A 42 -39.16 15.38 -23.95
N ALA A 43 -38.10 15.21 -23.17
CA ALA A 43 -37.05 16.21 -23.04
C ALA A 43 -36.30 16.44 -24.38
N ILE A 44 -35.99 15.35 -25.10
CA ILE A 44 -35.39 15.42 -26.45
C ILE A 44 -36.36 16.12 -27.43
N ASP A 45 -37.64 15.74 -27.44
CA ASP A 45 -38.67 16.36 -28.28
C ASP A 45 -38.85 17.86 -27.95
N ALA A 46 -38.56 18.26 -26.70
CA ALA A 46 -38.55 19.66 -26.25
C ALA A 46 -37.23 20.41 -26.57
N GLY A 47 -36.28 19.77 -27.26
CA GLY A 47 -35.04 20.39 -27.75
C GLY A 47 -33.79 20.17 -26.88
N ALA A 48 -33.80 19.19 -25.96
CA ALA A 48 -32.59 18.83 -25.22
C ALA A 48 -31.48 18.34 -26.18
N ASP A 49 -30.26 18.87 -26.02
CA ASP A 49 -29.10 18.43 -26.81
C ASP A 49 -28.60 17.07 -26.32
N VAL A 50 -28.84 16.04 -27.12
CA VAL A 50 -28.47 14.65 -26.85
C VAL A 50 -26.95 14.45 -26.81
N ASN A 51 -26.19 15.35 -27.43
CA ASN A 51 -24.73 15.33 -27.50
C ASN A 51 -24.07 16.47 -26.70
N ALA A 52 -24.83 17.12 -25.80
CA ALA A 52 -24.30 18.12 -24.87
C ALA A 52 -23.06 17.58 -24.13
N ARG A 53 -22.12 18.48 -23.81
CA ARG A 53 -20.87 18.12 -23.13
C ARG A 53 -20.66 18.98 -21.91
N THR A 54 -20.29 18.36 -20.79
CA THR A 54 -19.88 19.10 -19.59
C THR A 54 -18.60 19.89 -19.87
N THR A 55 -18.59 21.20 -19.64
CA THR A 55 -17.46 22.10 -19.98
C THR A 55 -16.66 22.59 -18.76
N LYS A 56 -17.24 22.57 -17.56
CA LYS A 56 -16.61 22.61 -16.22
C LYS A 56 -17.70 22.65 -15.15
N LYS A 57 -17.45 22.01 -14.00
CA LYS A 57 -18.24 22.06 -12.74
C LYS A 57 -19.75 22.22 -12.91
N ILE A 58 -20.45 21.09 -12.99
CA ILE A 58 -21.82 21.05 -12.45
C ILE A 58 -21.68 20.70 -10.96
N GLU A 59 -22.30 21.49 -10.07
CA GLU A 59 -22.26 21.20 -8.63
C GLU A 59 -22.88 19.81 -8.36
N GLY A 60 -22.15 18.94 -7.65
CA GLY A 60 -22.59 17.58 -7.34
C GLY A 60 -21.99 16.46 -8.22
N PHE A 61 -21.19 16.80 -9.22
CA PHE A 61 -20.51 15.84 -10.09
C PHE A 61 -19.04 15.66 -9.68
N ARG A 62 -18.55 14.41 -9.68
CA ARG A 62 -17.10 14.16 -9.64
C ARG A 62 -16.47 14.70 -10.94
N GLU A 63 -15.34 15.37 -10.78
CA GLU A 63 -14.63 16.23 -11.74
C GLU A 63 -14.25 15.54 -13.06
N VAL A 64 -15.20 15.40 -14.00
CA VAL A 64 -14.89 14.87 -15.34
C VAL A 64 -15.53 15.74 -16.41
N GLU A 65 -14.69 16.46 -17.15
CA GLU A 65 -15.06 17.27 -18.32
C GLU A 65 -15.39 16.35 -19.51
N GLY A 66 -16.19 16.84 -20.46
CA GLY A 66 -16.50 16.13 -21.71
C GLY A 66 -17.53 15.01 -21.58
N VAL A 67 -18.24 14.91 -20.46
CA VAL A 67 -19.27 13.89 -20.26
C VAL A 67 -20.54 14.24 -21.04
N THR A 68 -21.16 13.25 -21.68
CA THR A 68 -22.40 13.38 -22.48
C THR A 68 -23.60 12.76 -21.77
N PRO A 69 -24.85 13.10 -22.16
CA PRO A 69 -26.05 12.44 -21.65
C PRO A 69 -25.99 10.92 -21.79
N LEU A 70 -25.47 10.42 -22.92
CA LEU A 70 -25.27 8.99 -23.12
C LEU A 70 -24.29 8.37 -22.13
N ILE A 71 -23.18 9.04 -21.80
CA ILE A 71 -22.26 8.56 -20.76
C ILE A 71 -22.98 8.47 -19.40
N MET A 72 -23.75 9.49 -19.02
CA MET A 72 -24.47 9.47 -17.74
C MET A 72 -25.53 8.38 -17.68
N ALA A 73 -26.32 8.24 -18.74
CA ALA A 73 -27.32 7.17 -18.84
C ALA A 73 -26.65 5.79 -18.79
N ALA A 74 -25.59 5.58 -19.56
CA ALA A 74 -24.82 4.35 -19.60
C ALA A 74 -24.24 3.99 -18.23
N ARG A 75 -23.79 4.98 -17.45
CA ARG A 75 -23.23 4.77 -16.11
C ARG A 75 -24.29 4.44 -15.06
N TYR A 76 -25.43 5.12 -15.07
CA TYR A 76 -26.34 5.15 -13.93
C TYR A 76 -27.74 4.57 -14.20
N ASN A 77 -28.26 4.73 -15.42
CA ASN A 77 -29.62 4.30 -15.73
C ASN A 77 -29.65 2.78 -15.98
N GLN A 78 -30.46 2.08 -15.18
CA GLN A 78 -30.59 0.63 -15.29
C GLN A 78 -31.55 0.21 -16.41
N ASN A 79 -32.29 1.15 -17.02
CA ASN A 79 -33.23 0.84 -18.09
C ASN A 79 -32.56 0.96 -19.48
N PRO A 80 -32.31 -0.15 -20.20
CA PRO A 80 -31.65 -0.13 -21.51
C PRO A 80 -32.45 0.65 -22.57
N GLU A 81 -33.77 0.80 -22.41
CA GLU A 81 -34.60 1.58 -23.33
C GLU A 81 -34.25 3.07 -23.31
N VAL A 82 -33.75 3.62 -22.19
CA VAL A 82 -33.27 5.01 -22.15
C VAL A 82 -32.04 5.19 -23.04
N ILE A 83 -31.15 4.20 -23.06
CA ILE A 83 -29.99 4.17 -23.94
C ILE A 83 -30.44 4.12 -25.40
N LYS A 84 -31.41 3.27 -25.73
CA LYS A 84 -31.98 3.18 -27.08
C LYS A 84 -32.65 4.49 -27.53
N VAL A 85 -33.37 5.18 -26.63
CA VAL A 85 -33.97 6.49 -26.92
C VAL A 85 -32.89 7.51 -27.28
N LEU A 86 -31.82 7.61 -26.47
CA LEU A 86 -30.71 8.53 -26.73
C LEU A 86 -30.00 8.21 -28.06
N LEU A 87 -29.72 6.94 -28.32
CA LEU A 87 -29.09 6.48 -29.57
C LEU A 87 -29.99 6.74 -30.78
N GLY A 88 -31.30 6.46 -30.67
CA GLY A 88 -32.28 6.74 -31.73
C GLY A 88 -32.44 8.23 -32.04
N ALA A 89 -32.13 9.09 -31.06
CA ALA A 89 -32.07 10.54 -31.23
C ALA A 89 -30.70 11.06 -31.74
N GLY A 90 -29.76 10.17 -32.05
CA GLY A 90 -28.46 10.54 -32.63
C GLY A 90 -27.33 10.77 -31.61
N ALA A 91 -27.42 10.21 -30.41
CA ALA A 91 -26.31 10.24 -29.46
C ALA A 91 -25.09 9.51 -30.02
N ASN A 92 -23.91 10.14 -29.97
CA ASN A 92 -22.69 9.53 -30.43
C ASN A 92 -22.19 8.46 -29.44
N VAL A 93 -22.37 7.19 -29.81
CA VAL A 93 -21.97 6.03 -28.99
C VAL A 93 -20.45 5.93 -28.75
N ASN A 94 -19.65 6.54 -29.62
CA ASN A 94 -18.18 6.53 -29.56
C ASN A 94 -17.60 7.83 -28.96
N THR A 95 -18.42 8.63 -28.28
CA THR A 95 -17.93 9.82 -27.57
C THR A 95 -16.91 9.45 -26.49
N ARG A 96 -16.06 10.41 -26.12
CA ARG A 96 -15.05 10.28 -25.09
C ARG A 96 -15.13 11.46 -24.13
N ASP A 97 -15.01 11.17 -22.84
CA ASP A 97 -14.78 12.18 -21.81
C ASP A 97 -13.33 12.72 -21.88
N ALA A 98 -12.99 13.67 -21.01
CA ALA A 98 -11.65 14.28 -20.97
C ALA A 98 -10.52 13.30 -20.61
N ASN A 99 -10.84 12.14 -20.02
CA ASN A 99 -9.87 11.08 -19.72
C ASN A 99 -9.85 10.00 -20.82
N GLY A 100 -10.61 10.19 -21.90
CA GLY A 100 -10.71 9.27 -23.02
C GLY A 100 -11.66 8.09 -22.81
N PHE A 101 -12.46 8.06 -21.74
CA PHE A 101 -13.41 6.96 -21.47
C PHE A 101 -14.68 7.08 -22.33
N THR A 102 -15.15 5.93 -22.83
CA THR A 102 -16.35 5.82 -23.68
C THR A 102 -17.60 5.49 -22.85
N PRO A 103 -18.84 5.66 -23.40
CA PRO A 103 -20.05 5.18 -22.76
C PRO A 103 -19.97 3.72 -22.32
N LEU A 104 -19.41 2.85 -23.17
CA LEU A 104 -19.23 1.43 -22.86
C LEU A 104 -18.31 1.22 -21.65
N MET A 105 -17.21 1.98 -21.53
CA MET A 105 -16.31 1.90 -20.37
C MET A 105 -17.01 2.35 -19.08
N HIS A 106 -17.81 3.42 -19.12
CA HIS A 106 -18.57 3.88 -17.95
C HIS A 106 -19.68 2.91 -17.53
N ALA A 107 -20.34 2.28 -18.51
CA ALA A 107 -21.33 1.24 -18.27
C ALA A 107 -20.68 -0.01 -17.66
N ALA A 108 -19.59 -0.48 -18.27
CA ALA A 108 -18.79 -1.59 -17.79
C ALA A 108 -18.30 -1.38 -16.34
N GLU A 109 -17.98 -0.14 -15.97
CA GLU A 109 -17.51 0.23 -14.64
C GLU A 109 -18.61 0.17 -13.55
N ASN A 110 -19.80 0.73 -13.79
CA ASN A 110 -20.78 0.99 -12.73
C ASN A 110 -22.18 0.41 -12.98
N ASN A 111 -22.56 0.16 -14.23
CA ASN A 111 -23.91 -0.30 -14.51
C ASN A 111 -24.07 -1.76 -14.08
N GLN A 112 -25.20 -2.07 -13.44
CA GLN A 112 -25.47 -3.40 -12.92
C GLN A 112 -26.35 -4.21 -13.87
N ASN A 113 -26.89 -3.59 -14.93
CA ASN A 113 -27.70 -4.26 -15.94
C ASN A 113 -26.86 -4.63 -17.19
N PRO A 114 -26.60 -5.91 -17.45
CA PRO A 114 -25.87 -6.36 -18.64
C PRO A 114 -26.55 -6.01 -19.97
N GLU A 115 -27.86 -5.80 -19.99
CA GLU A 115 -28.57 -5.39 -21.20
C GLU A 115 -28.15 -3.98 -21.66
N VAL A 116 -27.76 -3.09 -20.75
CA VAL A 116 -27.19 -1.78 -21.12
C VAL A 116 -25.89 -1.95 -21.90
N ILE A 117 -25.06 -2.91 -21.50
CA ILE A 117 -23.81 -3.23 -22.19
C ILE A 117 -24.10 -3.77 -23.59
N LYS A 118 -25.05 -4.70 -23.71
CA LYS A 118 -25.48 -5.27 -25.00
C LYS A 118 -25.99 -4.20 -25.95
N VAL A 119 -26.86 -3.29 -25.50
CA VAL A 119 -27.37 -2.18 -26.32
C VAL A 119 -26.25 -1.30 -26.85
N LEU A 120 -25.24 -0.99 -26.03
CA LEU A 120 -24.09 -0.19 -26.47
C LEU A 120 -23.22 -0.95 -27.48
N ILE A 121 -23.04 -2.27 -27.32
CA ILE A 121 -22.31 -3.12 -28.27
C ILE A 121 -23.06 -3.21 -29.60
N ASP A 122 -24.36 -3.49 -29.58
CA ASP A 122 -25.23 -3.57 -30.76
C ASP A 122 -25.29 -2.25 -31.54
N ALA A 123 -25.09 -1.12 -30.85
CA ALA A 123 -24.98 0.20 -31.46
C ALA A 123 -23.64 0.47 -32.15
N GLY A 124 -22.73 -0.51 -32.21
CA GLY A 124 -21.46 -0.43 -32.95
C GLY A 124 -20.30 0.17 -32.16
N THR A 125 -20.28 0.01 -30.83
CA THR A 125 -19.08 0.35 -30.04
C THR A 125 -17.97 -0.66 -30.30
N ASP A 126 -16.73 -0.16 -30.34
CA ASP A 126 -15.56 -1.03 -30.29
C ASP A 126 -15.37 -1.55 -28.85
N VAL A 127 -15.63 -2.85 -28.65
CA VAL A 127 -15.48 -3.53 -27.34
C VAL A 127 -14.03 -3.51 -26.83
N ASN A 128 -13.06 -3.31 -27.73
CA ASN A 128 -11.62 -3.32 -27.45
C ASN A 128 -11.00 -1.92 -27.45
N VAL A 129 -11.83 -0.87 -27.47
CA VAL A 129 -11.36 0.51 -27.44
C VAL A 129 -10.46 0.77 -26.23
N GLN A 130 -9.35 1.48 -26.46
CA GLN A 130 -8.39 1.85 -25.42
C GLN A 130 -8.39 3.35 -25.13
N THR A 131 -8.13 3.71 -23.87
CA THR A 131 -7.70 5.06 -23.50
C THR A 131 -6.20 5.26 -23.76
N GLU A 132 -5.68 6.47 -23.60
CA GLU A 132 -4.24 6.75 -23.70
C GLU A 132 -3.41 5.96 -22.68
N ASP A 133 -3.97 5.66 -21.51
CA ASP A 133 -3.36 4.80 -20.49
C ASP A 133 -3.51 3.30 -20.76
N GLY A 134 -4.20 2.93 -21.85
CA GLY A 134 -4.39 1.54 -22.28
C GLY A 134 -5.51 0.79 -21.56
N TYR A 135 -6.45 1.48 -20.90
CA TYR A 135 -7.62 0.82 -20.29
C TYR A 135 -8.63 0.42 -21.37
N THR A 136 -9.15 -0.80 -21.30
CA THR A 136 -10.28 -1.30 -22.10
C THR A 136 -11.58 -1.33 -21.29
N PRO A 137 -12.77 -1.47 -21.91
CA PRO A 137 -14.02 -1.75 -21.19
C PRO A 137 -13.91 -2.95 -20.25
N LEU A 138 -13.28 -4.06 -20.70
CA LEU A 138 -13.05 -5.24 -19.87
C LEU A 138 -12.19 -4.92 -18.65
N MET A 139 -11.10 -4.16 -18.81
CA MET A 139 -10.26 -3.76 -17.66
C MET A 139 -11.04 -2.91 -16.65
N ARG A 140 -11.93 -2.01 -17.10
CA ARG A 140 -12.78 -1.23 -16.18
C ARG A 140 -13.77 -2.12 -15.44
N ALA A 141 -14.40 -3.07 -16.14
CA ALA A 141 -15.34 -4.02 -15.52
C ALA A 141 -14.66 -4.87 -14.45
N VAL A 142 -13.52 -5.50 -14.76
CA VAL A 142 -12.86 -6.42 -13.82
C VAL A 142 -12.28 -5.72 -12.59
N ILE A 143 -11.96 -4.42 -12.65
CA ILE A 143 -11.44 -3.67 -11.50
C ILE A 143 -12.58 -3.17 -10.62
N LEU A 144 -13.66 -2.65 -11.21
CA LEU A 144 -14.61 -1.79 -10.49
C LEU A 144 -16.02 -2.36 -10.40
N ASN A 145 -16.40 -3.29 -11.27
CA ASN A 145 -17.74 -3.85 -11.29
C ASN A 145 -17.81 -5.17 -10.51
N GLN A 146 -18.80 -5.26 -9.62
CA GLN A 146 -19.01 -6.44 -8.79
C GLN A 146 -19.91 -7.49 -9.45
N ASN A 147 -20.60 -7.13 -10.55
CA ASN A 147 -21.49 -8.03 -11.28
C ASN A 147 -20.70 -8.83 -12.35
N PRO A 148 -20.50 -10.15 -12.18
CA PRO A 148 -19.77 -10.98 -13.14
C PRO A 148 -20.44 -11.08 -14.52
N GLU A 149 -21.77 -10.90 -14.59
CA GLU A 149 -22.50 -10.98 -15.86
C GLU A 149 -22.10 -9.84 -16.82
N ILE A 150 -21.66 -8.70 -16.30
CA ILE A 150 -21.11 -7.60 -17.12
C ILE A 150 -19.84 -8.04 -17.83
N ILE A 151 -18.96 -8.73 -17.10
CA ILE A 151 -17.69 -9.27 -17.63
C ILE A 151 -17.99 -10.35 -18.66
N LYS A 152 -18.93 -11.26 -18.35
CA LYS A 152 -19.37 -12.31 -19.27
C LYS A 152 -19.89 -11.75 -20.59
N VAL A 153 -20.76 -10.75 -20.56
CA VAL A 153 -21.27 -10.10 -21.79
C VAL A 153 -20.14 -9.47 -22.61
N LEU A 154 -19.17 -8.82 -21.97
CA LEU A 154 -18.02 -8.26 -22.68
C LEU A 154 -17.16 -9.36 -23.33
N LEU A 155 -16.93 -10.47 -22.64
CA LEU A 155 -16.17 -11.61 -23.17
C LEU A 155 -16.90 -12.29 -24.33
N GLU A 156 -18.22 -12.52 -24.21
CA GLU A 156 -19.07 -13.05 -25.28
C GLU A 156 -19.07 -12.15 -26.53
N ALA A 157 -18.93 -10.83 -26.33
CA ALA A 157 -18.81 -9.85 -27.41
C ALA A 157 -17.39 -9.73 -28.00
N GLY A 158 -16.44 -10.55 -27.57
CA GLY A 158 -15.08 -10.57 -28.13
C GLY A 158 -14.12 -9.56 -27.51
N ALA A 159 -14.33 -9.17 -26.24
CA ALA A 159 -13.34 -8.41 -25.50
C ALA A 159 -12.01 -9.19 -25.40
N ASP A 160 -10.91 -8.53 -25.77
CA ASP A 160 -9.58 -9.11 -25.74
C ASP A 160 -9.05 -9.16 -24.29
N LEU A 161 -8.94 -10.40 -23.79
CA LEU A 161 -8.44 -10.73 -22.46
C LEU A 161 -6.91 -10.70 -22.36
N ASN A 162 -6.18 -10.53 -23.47
CA ASN A 162 -4.72 -10.49 -23.53
C ASN A 162 -4.15 -9.07 -23.68
N VAL A 163 -5.00 -8.04 -23.69
CA VAL A 163 -4.56 -6.65 -23.80
C VAL A 163 -3.56 -6.33 -22.69
N ARG A 164 -2.47 -5.67 -23.09
CA ARG A 164 -1.43 -5.20 -22.19
C ARG A 164 -1.54 -3.69 -22.06
N GLY A 165 -2.03 -3.24 -20.90
CA GLY A 165 -2.05 -1.83 -20.55
C GLY A 165 -0.66 -1.32 -20.19
N LYS A 166 -0.62 -0.18 -19.49
CA LYS A 166 0.61 0.36 -18.92
C LYS A 166 1.33 -0.69 -18.07
N HIS A 167 2.67 -0.69 -18.11
CA HIS A 167 3.53 -1.69 -17.45
C HIS A 167 3.33 -3.16 -17.88
N GLY A 168 2.50 -3.42 -18.90
CA GLY A 168 2.22 -4.78 -19.36
C GLY A 168 1.19 -5.53 -18.52
N LEU A 169 0.33 -4.82 -17.79
CA LEU A 169 -0.73 -5.42 -16.98
C LEU A 169 -1.87 -5.95 -17.86
N THR A 170 -2.31 -7.17 -17.60
CA THR A 170 -3.45 -7.82 -18.26
C THR A 170 -4.74 -7.70 -17.43
N PRO A 171 -5.93 -7.90 -18.02
CA PRO A 171 -7.19 -7.96 -17.26
C PRO A 171 -7.15 -8.94 -16.08
N LEU A 172 -6.53 -10.13 -16.25
CA LEU A 172 -6.40 -11.10 -15.16
C LEU A 172 -5.53 -10.58 -14.01
N MET A 173 -4.44 -9.84 -14.28
CA MET A 173 -3.61 -9.24 -13.22
C MET A 173 -4.38 -8.19 -12.42
N TRP A 174 -5.14 -7.33 -13.12
CA TRP A 174 -5.99 -6.33 -12.50
C TRP A 174 -7.07 -6.96 -11.62
N ALA A 175 -7.74 -7.98 -12.16
CA ALA A 175 -8.77 -8.72 -11.43
C ALA A 175 -8.17 -9.41 -10.19
N ALA A 176 -7.04 -10.11 -10.36
CA ALA A 176 -6.38 -10.85 -9.29
C ALA A 176 -5.98 -9.95 -8.11
N GLY A 177 -5.49 -8.73 -8.36
CA GLY A 177 -5.12 -7.79 -7.30
C GLY A 177 -6.27 -6.95 -6.74
N GLY A 178 -7.27 -6.61 -7.55
CA GLY A 178 -8.28 -5.60 -7.22
C GLY A 178 -9.70 -6.11 -6.97
N ASN A 179 -10.08 -7.25 -7.54
CA ASN A 179 -11.46 -7.75 -7.45
C ASN A 179 -11.60 -8.78 -6.31
N GLN A 180 -12.57 -8.55 -5.43
CA GLN A 180 -12.85 -9.44 -4.30
C GLN A 180 -13.75 -10.62 -4.67
N ASN A 181 -14.43 -10.56 -5.82
CA ASN A 181 -15.36 -11.58 -6.29
C ASN A 181 -14.61 -12.69 -7.04
N PRO A 182 -14.51 -13.92 -6.51
CA PRO A 182 -13.77 -15.01 -7.14
C PRO A 182 -14.35 -15.46 -8.49
N GLU A 183 -15.65 -15.23 -8.71
CA GLU A 183 -16.30 -15.58 -9.99
C GLU A 183 -15.71 -14.80 -11.17
N VAL A 184 -15.26 -13.56 -10.94
CA VAL A 184 -14.61 -12.76 -11.98
C VAL A 184 -13.30 -13.41 -12.45
N ILE A 185 -12.53 -13.98 -11.53
CA ILE A 185 -11.29 -14.68 -11.85
C ILE A 185 -11.60 -15.96 -12.64
N LYS A 186 -12.59 -16.72 -12.20
CA LYS A 186 -13.05 -17.94 -12.91
C LYS A 186 -13.46 -17.64 -14.33
N LEU A 187 -14.32 -16.63 -14.54
CA LEU A 187 -14.75 -16.23 -15.89
C LEU A 187 -13.59 -15.89 -16.82
N LEU A 188 -12.58 -15.16 -16.33
CA LEU A 188 -11.41 -14.82 -17.14
C LEU A 188 -10.58 -16.06 -17.49
N LEU A 189 -10.40 -16.98 -16.53
CA LEU A 189 -9.66 -18.23 -16.74
C LEU A 189 -10.40 -19.18 -17.69
N ASP A 190 -11.72 -19.33 -17.51
CA ASP A 190 -12.59 -20.13 -18.39
C ASP A 190 -12.63 -19.58 -19.82
N ALA A 191 -12.50 -18.25 -19.97
CA ALA A 191 -12.34 -17.59 -21.27
C ALA A 191 -10.93 -17.74 -21.88
N GLY A 192 -9.98 -18.38 -21.18
CA GLY A 192 -8.65 -18.69 -21.69
C GLY A 192 -7.55 -17.69 -21.32
N ALA A 193 -7.73 -16.91 -20.26
CA ALA A 193 -6.64 -16.05 -19.76
C ALA A 193 -5.44 -16.85 -19.28
N ASP A 194 -4.24 -16.46 -19.75
CA ASP A 194 -2.99 -17.07 -19.32
C ASP A 194 -2.71 -16.75 -17.84
N VAL A 195 -2.86 -17.76 -16.98
CA VAL A 195 -2.62 -17.68 -15.54
C VAL A 195 -1.15 -17.39 -15.18
N ASN A 196 -0.22 -17.67 -16.10
CA ASN A 196 1.22 -17.53 -15.90
C ASN A 196 1.81 -16.31 -16.62
N VAL A 197 0.96 -15.43 -17.17
CA VAL A 197 1.40 -14.23 -17.89
C VAL A 197 2.26 -13.32 -17.02
N GLN A 198 3.30 -12.73 -17.62
CA GLN A 198 4.24 -11.84 -16.94
C GLN A 198 4.16 -10.41 -17.48
N ASN A 199 4.20 -9.44 -16.58
CA ASN A 199 4.32 -8.02 -16.91
C ASN A 199 5.79 -7.61 -17.15
N LYS A 200 6.08 -6.32 -17.32
CA LYS A 200 7.45 -5.82 -17.56
C LYS A 200 8.45 -6.09 -16.41
N ASP A 201 7.94 -6.35 -15.21
CA ASP A 201 8.73 -6.69 -14.01
C ASP A 201 8.67 -8.18 -13.67
N SER A 202 8.23 -9.01 -14.62
CA SER A 202 8.03 -10.46 -14.46
C SER A 202 7.05 -10.82 -13.34
N MET A 203 6.15 -9.91 -12.95
CA MET A 203 5.09 -10.23 -11.99
C MET A 203 3.97 -11.00 -12.67
N THR A 204 3.44 -12.01 -11.97
CA THR A 204 2.33 -12.87 -12.41
C THR A 204 1.01 -12.46 -11.75
N PRO A 205 -0.17 -12.89 -12.26
CA PRO A 205 -1.45 -12.67 -11.57
C PRO A 205 -1.44 -13.13 -10.11
N LEU A 206 -0.81 -14.27 -9.81
CA LEU A 206 -0.68 -14.76 -8.44
C LEU A 206 0.09 -13.79 -7.53
N MET A 207 1.13 -13.10 -8.03
CA MET A 207 1.85 -12.10 -7.23
C MET A 207 0.97 -10.90 -6.90
N PHE A 208 0.11 -10.45 -7.83
CA PHE A 208 -0.85 -9.37 -7.56
C PHE A 208 -1.91 -9.80 -6.55
N ALA A 209 -2.45 -11.03 -6.68
CA ALA A 209 -3.38 -11.58 -5.70
C ALA A 209 -2.73 -11.70 -4.31
N ALA A 210 -1.53 -12.27 -4.24
CA ALA A 210 -0.76 -12.42 -3.01
C ALA A 210 -0.49 -11.07 -2.33
N GLN A 211 -0.12 -10.04 -3.09
CA GLN A 211 0.22 -8.72 -2.55
C GLN A 211 -1.01 -7.93 -2.07
N CYS A 212 -2.06 -7.88 -2.88
CA CYS A 212 -3.12 -6.88 -2.73
C CYS A 212 -4.48 -7.47 -2.31
N ASN A 213 -4.76 -8.72 -2.66
CA ASN A 213 -6.09 -9.29 -2.49
C ASN A 213 -6.25 -9.93 -1.10
N GLN A 214 -7.29 -9.54 -0.38
CA GLN A 214 -7.58 -10.06 0.96
C GLN A 214 -8.34 -11.39 0.93
N ASN A 215 -8.83 -11.85 -0.23
CA ASN A 215 -9.63 -13.07 -0.34
C ASN A 215 -8.74 -14.29 -0.69
N PRO A 216 -8.53 -15.24 0.24
CA PRO A 216 -7.69 -16.42 -0.03
C PRO A 216 -8.28 -17.37 -1.07
N GLU A 217 -9.58 -17.30 -1.37
CA GLU A 217 -10.20 -18.10 -2.42
C GLU A 217 -9.64 -17.77 -3.81
N ILE A 218 -9.21 -16.53 -4.02
CA ILE A 218 -8.56 -16.09 -5.26
C ILE A 218 -7.24 -16.83 -5.47
N ILE A 219 -6.48 -17.05 -4.40
CA ILE A 219 -5.24 -17.84 -4.45
C ILE A 219 -5.55 -19.27 -4.89
N LYS A 220 -6.56 -19.91 -4.29
CA LYS A 220 -6.94 -21.28 -4.62
C LYS A 220 -7.36 -21.44 -6.08
N ILE A 221 -8.18 -20.52 -6.60
CA ILE A 221 -8.60 -20.54 -8.01
C ILE A 221 -7.39 -20.43 -8.95
N LEU A 222 -6.44 -19.54 -8.67
CA LEU A 222 -5.24 -19.40 -9.49
C LEU A 222 -4.34 -20.65 -9.41
N VAL A 223 -4.28 -21.30 -8.24
CA VAL A 223 -3.57 -22.58 -8.05
C VAL A 223 -4.24 -23.70 -8.84
N ASP A 224 -5.56 -23.85 -8.75
CA ASP A 224 -6.34 -24.85 -9.50
C ASP A 224 -6.19 -24.66 -11.02
N ALA A 225 -6.00 -23.42 -11.47
CA ALA A 225 -5.73 -23.08 -12.87
C ALA A 225 -4.29 -23.36 -13.33
N GLY A 226 -3.41 -23.85 -12.44
CA GLY A 226 -2.04 -24.24 -12.80
C GLY A 226 -1.02 -23.11 -12.80
N THR A 227 -1.18 -22.12 -11.90
CA THR A 227 -0.14 -21.11 -11.70
C THR A 227 1.15 -21.72 -11.13
N ASP A 228 2.31 -21.18 -11.51
CA ASP A 228 3.57 -21.49 -10.82
C ASP A 228 3.62 -20.77 -9.46
N ILE A 229 3.36 -21.52 -8.38
CA ILE A 229 3.36 -21.03 -7.00
C ILE A 229 4.68 -20.36 -6.57
N ASN A 230 5.78 -20.72 -7.23
CA ASN A 230 7.13 -20.22 -6.94
C ASN A 230 7.72 -19.38 -8.08
N ALA A 231 6.87 -18.87 -8.98
CA ALA A 231 7.27 -17.96 -10.04
C ALA A 231 8.09 -16.78 -9.49
N ARG A 232 9.04 -16.26 -10.26
CA ARG A 232 9.96 -15.21 -9.80
C ARG A 232 9.79 -13.93 -10.58
N SER A 233 9.62 -12.83 -9.85
CA SER A 233 9.68 -11.49 -10.43
C SER A 233 11.09 -11.14 -10.86
N LYS A 234 11.26 -9.97 -11.48
CA LYS A 234 12.57 -9.45 -11.89
C LYS A 234 13.55 -9.31 -10.73
N ASN A 235 13.05 -9.09 -9.50
CA ASN A 235 13.84 -9.04 -8.26
C ASN A 235 14.03 -10.41 -7.61
N GLY A 236 13.54 -11.47 -8.25
CA GLY A 236 13.58 -12.84 -7.74
C GLY A 236 12.57 -13.12 -6.64
N MET A 237 11.64 -12.20 -6.35
CA MET A 237 10.61 -12.43 -5.34
C MET A 237 9.56 -13.43 -5.84
N ILE A 238 9.15 -14.34 -4.96
CA ILE A 238 8.03 -15.27 -5.18
C ILE A 238 6.73 -14.69 -4.59
N PRO A 239 5.53 -15.18 -4.97
CA PRO A 239 4.25 -14.69 -4.45
C PRO A 239 4.18 -14.60 -2.93
N LEU A 240 4.68 -15.62 -2.21
CA LEU A 240 4.72 -15.64 -0.75
C LEU A 240 5.49 -14.44 -0.14
N MET A 241 6.53 -13.95 -0.80
CA MET A 241 7.29 -12.79 -0.33
C MET A 241 6.52 -11.47 -0.47
N TYR A 242 5.68 -11.35 -1.49
CA TYR A 242 4.78 -10.20 -1.64
C TYR A 242 3.66 -10.23 -0.60
N ALA A 243 3.03 -11.40 -0.40
CA ALA A 243 2.01 -11.57 0.65
C ALA A 243 2.58 -11.29 2.04
N ALA A 244 3.73 -11.88 2.37
CA ALA A 244 4.40 -11.68 3.65
C ALA A 244 4.70 -10.20 3.93
N LYS A 245 5.06 -9.43 2.90
CA LYS A 245 5.39 -8.00 3.03
C LYS A 245 4.14 -7.13 3.22
N ASP A 246 3.16 -7.26 2.33
CA ASP A 246 2.14 -6.24 2.12
C ASP A 246 0.72 -6.72 2.53
N ASN A 247 0.46 -8.03 2.58
CA ASN A 247 -0.86 -8.57 2.86
C ASN A 247 -1.10 -8.80 4.36
N GLN A 248 -2.17 -8.19 4.88
CA GLN A 248 -2.50 -8.27 6.31
C GLN A 248 -3.34 -9.50 6.67
N ASN A 249 -3.86 -10.26 5.69
CA ASN A 249 -4.66 -11.45 5.96
C ASN A 249 -3.79 -12.73 6.03
N PRO A 250 -3.63 -13.36 7.21
CA PRO A 250 -2.86 -14.59 7.37
C PRO A 250 -3.39 -15.77 6.53
N GLU A 251 -4.68 -15.81 6.21
CA GLU A 251 -5.26 -16.89 5.41
C GLU A 251 -4.79 -16.86 3.94
N VAL A 252 -4.39 -15.69 3.42
CA VAL A 252 -3.76 -15.61 2.09
C VAL A 252 -2.37 -16.23 2.11
N ILE A 253 -1.59 -15.95 3.16
CA ILE A 253 -0.26 -16.55 3.36
C ILE A 253 -0.40 -18.07 3.52
N LYS A 254 -1.36 -18.51 4.34
CA LYS A 254 -1.66 -19.92 4.53
C LYS A 254 -2.07 -20.62 3.23
N ALA A 255 -2.94 -20.02 2.43
CA ALA A 255 -3.34 -20.58 1.14
C ALA A 255 -2.14 -20.76 0.19
N LEU A 256 -1.19 -19.83 0.18
CA LEU A 256 0.05 -19.97 -0.61
C LEU A 256 0.93 -21.11 -0.09
N LEU A 257 1.07 -21.25 1.23
CA LEU A 257 1.86 -22.30 1.87
C LEU A 257 1.23 -23.69 1.65
N ASP A 258 -0.09 -23.82 1.81
CA ASP A 258 -0.85 -25.04 1.55
C ASP A 258 -0.71 -25.48 0.07
N ALA A 259 -0.55 -24.53 -0.85
CA ALA A 259 -0.29 -24.76 -2.26
C ALA A 259 1.20 -25.07 -2.60
N GLY A 260 2.09 -25.14 -1.61
CA GLY A 260 3.49 -25.53 -1.80
C GLY A 260 4.45 -24.37 -2.10
N ALA A 261 4.12 -23.14 -1.69
CA ALA A 261 5.08 -22.05 -1.73
C ALA A 261 6.32 -22.36 -0.86
N ASP A 262 7.52 -22.13 -1.41
CA ASP A 262 8.76 -22.33 -0.66
C ASP A 262 8.94 -21.22 0.39
N VAL A 263 8.64 -21.57 1.65
CA VAL A 263 8.72 -20.67 2.81
C VAL A 263 10.12 -20.07 3.02
N ASN A 264 11.17 -20.78 2.59
CA ASN A 264 12.57 -20.40 2.78
C ASN A 264 13.23 -19.93 1.47
N ALA A 265 12.45 -19.72 0.41
CA ALA A 265 12.94 -19.13 -0.83
C ALA A 265 13.63 -17.80 -0.55
N ARG A 266 14.63 -17.47 -1.36
CA ARG A 266 15.35 -16.19 -1.32
C ARG A 266 15.14 -15.41 -2.60
N GLY A 267 14.91 -14.10 -2.47
CA GLY A 267 14.97 -13.15 -3.58
C GLY A 267 16.40 -12.98 -4.10
N LYS A 268 16.59 -12.15 -5.14
CA LYS A 268 17.96 -11.83 -5.64
C LYS A 268 18.82 -11.11 -4.59
N ASP A 269 18.16 -10.40 -3.68
CA ASP A 269 18.73 -9.73 -2.51
C ASP A 269 19.07 -10.69 -1.36
N GLY A 270 18.70 -11.97 -1.46
CA GLY A 270 18.91 -12.96 -0.40
C GLY A 270 17.88 -12.91 0.73
N VAL A 271 16.79 -12.15 0.56
CA VAL A 271 15.75 -11.92 1.57
C VAL A 271 14.66 -12.99 1.47
N THR A 272 14.21 -13.51 2.61
CA THR A 272 13.13 -14.50 2.72
C THR A 272 11.76 -13.84 2.95
N ALA A 273 10.67 -14.62 2.87
CA ALA A 273 9.34 -14.14 3.22
C ALA A 273 9.28 -13.64 4.68
N LEU A 274 9.84 -14.40 5.63
CA LEU A 274 9.87 -14.02 7.05
C LEU A 274 10.62 -12.70 7.28
N MET A 275 11.73 -12.46 6.57
CA MET A 275 12.46 -11.19 6.68
C MET A 275 11.62 -9.99 6.23
N ARG A 276 10.82 -10.14 5.16
CA ARG A 276 9.93 -9.06 4.70
C ARG A 276 8.77 -8.84 5.65
N ALA A 277 8.15 -9.91 6.15
CA ALA A 277 7.09 -9.80 7.15
C ALA A 277 7.59 -9.15 8.44
N ALA A 278 8.73 -9.60 8.95
CA ALA A 278 9.37 -9.05 10.13
C ALA A 278 9.62 -7.54 10.00
N ALA A 279 10.08 -7.06 8.84
CA ALA A 279 10.34 -5.65 8.60
C ALA A 279 9.07 -4.79 8.46
N PHE A 280 8.08 -5.26 7.70
CA PHE A 280 7.03 -4.38 7.16
C PHE A 280 5.61 -4.77 7.56
N ASN A 281 5.36 -6.03 7.89
CA ASN A 281 4.01 -6.49 8.21
C ASN A 281 3.69 -6.24 9.69
N GLN A 282 2.63 -5.49 9.95
CA GLN A 282 2.23 -5.12 11.30
C GLN A 282 1.38 -6.20 11.99
N ASN A 283 0.90 -7.22 11.26
CA ASN A 283 0.09 -8.29 11.82
C ASN A 283 0.96 -9.46 12.32
N PRO A 284 1.09 -9.70 13.65
CA PRO A 284 1.90 -10.78 14.21
C PRO A 284 1.48 -12.18 13.75
N GLU A 285 0.20 -12.38 13.42
CA GLU A 285 -0.30 -13.67 12.97
C GLU A 285 0.28 -14.07 11.60
N VAL A 286 0.61 -13.10 10.72
CA VAL A 286 1.32 -13.39 9.46
C VAL A 286 2.70 -13.97 9.74
N ILE A 287 3.43 -13.41 10.71
CA ILE A 287 4.75 -13.90 11.12
C ILE A 287 4.62 -15.31 11.70
N LYS A 288 3.61 -15.53 12.55
CA LYS A 288 3.33 -16.83 13.15
C LYS A 288 3.02 -17.90 12.11
N VAL A 289 2.16 -17.62 11.13
CA VAL A 289 1.85 -18.57 10.03
C VAL A 289 3.11 -18.96 9.26
N LEU A 290 4.01 -18.02 8.98
CA LEU A 290 5.29 -18.32 8.31
C LEU A 290 6.18 -19.22 9.18
N LEU A 291 6.26 -18.95 10.48
CA LEU A 291 7.05 -19.74 11.43
C LEU A 291 6.49 -21.15 11.60
N ASP A 292 5.16 -21.29 11.74
CA ASP A 292 4.45 -22.57 11.84
C ASP A 292 4.68 -23.43 10.58
N ALA A 293 4.85 -22.79 9.42
CA ALA A 293 5.20 -23.45 8.16
C ALA A 293 6.70 -23.74 7.99
N GLY A 294 7.54 -23.47 8.98
CA GLY A 294 8.96 -23.81 8.98
C GLY A 294 9.88 -22.74 8.39
N ALA A 295 9.47 -21.46 8.42
CA ALA A 295 10.40 -20.37 8.13
C ALA A 295 11.59 -20.37 9.10
N ASP A 296 12.81 -20.26 8.58
CA ASP A 296 14.01 -20.15 9.40
C ASP A 296 14.06 -18.78 10.12
N VAL A 297 13.71 -18.81 11.41
CA VAL A 297 13.69 -17.63 12.29
C VAL A 297 15.06 -16.94 12.42
N ASN A 298 16.14 -17.69 12.19
CA ASN A 298 17.52 -17.20 12.30
C ASN A 298 18.21 -17.08 10.93
N ALA A 299 17.44 -17.07 9.84
CA ALA A 299 17.95 -16.86 8.50
C ALA A 299 18.80 -15.58 8.42
N ARG A 300 19.85 -15.60 7.60
CA ARG A 300 20.78 -14.46 7.46
C ARG A 300 20.83 -13.94 6.04
N THR A 301 20.87 -12.61 5.91
CA THR A 301 21.10 -11.96 4.62
C THR A 301 22.51 -12.28 4.13
N THR A 302 22.63 -12.59 2.84
CA THR A 302 23.90 -13.05 2.25
C THR A 302 24.72 -11.92 1.62
N LYS A 303 24.12 -10.75 1.40
CA LYS A 303 24.72 -9.58 0.77
C LYS A 303 24.19 -8.31 1.45
N LYS A 304 24.87 -7.18 1.27
CA LYS A 304 24.32 -5.87 1.61
C LYS A 304 23.05 -5.66 0.77
N ILE A 305 21.95 -5.30 1.42
CA ILE A 305 20.68 -5.09 0.72
C ILE A 305 20.41 -3.60 0.63
N GLU A 306 20.26 -3.09 -0.60
CA GLU A 306 20.01 -1.68 -0.87
C GLU A 306 18.70 -1.20 -0.23
N ASP A 307 17.62 -1.97 -0.41
CA ASP A 307 16.28 -1.68 0.14
C ASP A 307 16.24 -1.54 1.67
N PHE A 308 17.18 -2.18 2.37
CA PHE A 308 17.26 -2.15 3.84
C PHE A 308 18.46 -1.36 4.36
N GLY A 309 19.33 -0.79 3.51
CA GLY A 309 20.56 -0.11 3.93
C GLY A 309 21.50 -0.95 4.82
N ASN A 310 21.28 -2.26 4.91
CA ASN A 310 21.69 -3.08 6.05
C ASN A 310 22.96 -3.90 5.80
N ALA A 311 23.64 -4.23 6.89
CA ALA A 311 24.83 -5.07 6.86
C ALA A 311 24.52 -6.49 6.38
N GLU A 312 25.56 -7.18 5.92
CA GLU A 312 25.48 -8.63 5.69
C GLU A 312 25.29 -9.37 7.02
N GLY A 313 24.56 -10.48 6.98
CA GLY A 313 24.32 -11.31 8.16
C GLY A 313 23.17 -10.84 9.05
N THR A 314 22.34 -9.89 8.58
CA THR A 314 21.14 -9.43 9.27
C THR A 314 20.10 -10.55 9.38
N THR A 315 19.43 -10.66 10.53
CA THR A 315 18.37 -11.65 10.81
C THR A 315 16.97 -11.04 10.69
N PRO A 316 15.89 -11.83 10.61
CA PRO A 316 14.52 -11.33 10.69
C PRO A 316 14.30 -10.44 11.92
N LEU A 317 14.81 -10.84 13.09
CA LEU A 317 14.66 -10.10 14.33
C LEU A 317 15.33 -8.71 14.27
N MET A 318 16.50 -8.60 13.64
CA MET A 318 17.18 -7.31 13.44
C MET A 318 16.41 -6.38 12.49
N LEU A 319 15.77 -6.94 11.45
CA LEU A 319 14.90 -6.16 10.56
C LEU A 319 13.67 -5.66 11.29
N ALA A 320 13.03 -6.51 12.09
CA ALA A 320 11.89 -6.12 12.92
C ALA A 320 12.26 -5.02 13.91
N ALA A 321 13.42 -5.15 14.58
CA ALA A 321 13.93 -4.15 15.51
C ALA A 321 14.02 -2.74 14.90
N GLN A 322 14.42 -2.66 13.63
CA GLN A 322 14.63 -1.39 12.94
C GLN A 322 13.36 -0.79 12.33
N TYR A 323 12.52 -1.64 11.72
CA TYR A 323 11.46 -1.16 10.83
C TYR A 323 10.04 -1.41 11.36
N ASN A 324 9.86 -2.38 12.26
CA ASN A 324 8.54 -2.75 12.74
C ASN A 324 8.20 -1.95 14.01
N GLN A 325 7.04 -1.28 13.99
CA GLN A 325 6.57 -0.50 15.12
C GLN A 325 5.72 -1.33 16.09
N ASN A 326 5.35 -2.57 15.73
CA ASN A 326 4.56 -3.44 16.58
C ASN A 326 5.46 -4.34 17.46
N PRO A 327 5.52 -4.13 18.78
CA PRO A 327 6.33 -4.96 19.69
C PRO A 327 5.88 -6.42 19.75
N GLU A 328 4.63 -6.72 19.38
CA GLU A 328 4.14 -8.11 19.36
C GLU A 328 4.82 -8.93 18.27
N VAL A 329 5.22 -8.33 17.14
CA VAL A 329 6.03 -9.00 16.11
C VAL A 329 7.37 -9.44 16.68
N ILE A 330 7.98 -8.61 17.53
CA ILE A 330 9.25 -8.92 18.20
C ILE A 330 9.07 -10.11 19.14
N LYS A 331 8.00 -10.09 19.95
CA LYS A 331 7.68 -11.17 20.89
C LYS A 331 7.41 -12.50 20.18
N VAL A 332 6.69 -12.49 19.05
CA VAL A 332 6.45 -13.70 18.24
C VAL A 332 7.76 -14.28 17.72
N LEU A 333 8.66 -13.45 17.16
CA LEU A 333 9.96 -13.91 16.67
C LEU A 333 10.82 -14.50 17.81
N LEU A 334 10.87 -13.82 18.96
CA LEU A 334 11.61 -14.30 20.14
C LEU A 334 11.02 -15.60 20.69
N GLY A 335 9.69 -15.70 20.79
CA GLY A 335 8.99 -16.90 21.23
C GLY A 335 9.22 -18.11 20.31
N ALA A 336 9.50 -17.86 19.03
CA ALA A 336 9.87 -18.87 18.05
C ALA A 336 11.37 -19.21 18.02
N GLY A 337 12.18 -18.66 18.94
CA GLY A 337 13.60 -18.99 19.08
C GLY A 337 14.55 -18.11 18.26
N ALA A 338 14.14 -16.89 17.91
CA ALA A 338 15.08 -15.89 17.39
C ALA A 338 16.18 -15.59 18.41
N ASP A 339 17.45 -15.64 18.00
CA ASP A 339 18.57 -15.27 18.86
C ASP A 339 18.59 -13.75 19.09
N VAL A 340 18.19 -13.34 20.30
CA VAL A 340 18.13 -11.93 20.74
C VAL A 340 19.49 -11.22 20.65
N ASN A 341 20.59 -11.98 20.81
CA ASN A 341 21.96 -11.48 20.86
C ASN A 341 22.75 -11.79 19.57
N ALA A 342 22.07 -12.24 18.52
CA ALA A 342 22.67 -12.42 17.21
C ALA A 342 23.36 -11.12 16.76
N ARG A 343 24.48 -11.28 16.05
CA ARG A 343 25.26 -10.17 15.50
C ARG A 343 25.36 -10.27 13.98
N ASP A 344 25.22 -9.14 13.30
CA ASP A 344 25.54 -9.02 11.88
C ASP A 344 27.06 -8.96 11.65
N LYS A 345 27.53 -8.85 10.39
CA LYS A 345 28.97 -8.79 10.10
C LYS A 345 29.67 -7.57 10.71
N LYS A 346 28.94 -6.47 10.94
CA LYS A 346 29.45 -5.26 11.60
C LYS A 346 29.36 -5.35 13.13
N GLY A 347 28.82 -6.43 13.68
CA GLY A 347 28.64 -6.61 15.11
C GLY A 347 27.36 -5.98 15.67
N GLY A 348 26.48 -5.46 14.81
CA GLY A 348 25.20 -4.88 15.22
C GLY A 348 24.23 -5.92 15.73
N THR A 349 23.53 -5.62 16.83
CA THR A 349 22.49 -6.47 17.43
C THR A 349 21.08 -5.92 17.14
N SER A 350 20.04 -6.69 17.47
CA SER A 350 18.65 -6.20 17.40
C SER A 350 18.42 -5.01 18.35
N LEU A 351 18.93 -5.08 19.59
CA LEU A 351 18.79 -3.98 20.55
C LEU A 351 19.48 -2.69 20.07
N MET A 352 20.66 -2.78 19.44
CA MET A 352 21.31 -1.60 18.84
C MET A 352 20.44 -0.91 17.79
N ARG A 353 19.77 -1.70 16.93
CA ARG A 353 18.89 -1.16 15.88
C ARG A 353 17.63 -0.54 16.45
N ALA A 354 16.99 -1.22 17.41
CA ALA A 354 15.83 -0.70 18.12
C ALA A 354 16.18 0.62 18.84
N ALA A 355 17.24 0.60 19.64
CA ALA A 355 17.70 1.74 20.42
C ALA A 355 18.03 2.96 19.56
N GLY A 356 18.70 2.80 18.42
CA GLY A 356 19.11 3.93 17.58
C GLY A 356 18.05 4.42 16.60
N LEU A 357 17.18 3.54 16.09
CA LEU A 357 16.36 3.83 14.90
C LEU A 357 14.86 3.67 15.11
N ASN A 358 14.41 2.97 16.15
CA ASN A 358 12.99 2.74 16.41
C ASN A 358 12.45 3.72 17.45
N GLN A 359 11.41 4.47 17.09
CA GLN A 359 10.84 5.50 17.97
C GLN A 359 9.84 4.93 18.99
N ASN A 360 9.37 3.69 18.79
CA ASN A 360 8.49 3.02 19.75
C ASN A 360 9.32 2.38 20.89
N PRO A 361 9.22 2.89 22.14
CA PRO A 361 10.02 2.40 23.26
C PRO A 361 9.64 0.97 23.67
N GLU A 362 8.40 0.54 23.40
CA GLU A 362 7.97 -0.84 23.67
C GLU A 362 8.73 -1.88 22.85
N VAL A 363 9.24 -1.50 21.67
CA VAL A 363 10.11 -2.38 20.87
C VAL A 363 11.45 -2.57 21.59
N THR A 364 12.08 -1.50 22.06
CA THR A 364 13.32 -1.58 22.87
C THR A 364 13.09 -2.38 24.15
N LYS A 365 11.97 -2.12 24.84
CA LYS A 365 11.58 -2.83 26.05
C LYS A 365 11.46 -4.34 25.81
N ALA A 366 10.82 -4.76 24.71
CA ALA A 366 10.69 -6.17 24.38
C ALA A 366 12.05 -6.88 24.23
N PHE A 367 13.07 -6.20 23.70
CA PHE A 367 14.43 -6.75 23.63
C PHE A 367 15.11 -6.84 25.00
N ILE A 368 14.96 -5.81 25.83
CA ILE A 368 15.50 -5.80 27.21
C ILE A 368 14.88 -6.94 28.03
N ASP A 369 13.55 -7.05 28.02
CA ASP A 369 12.82 -8.09 28.74
C ASP A 369 13.20 -9.50 28.27
N ALA A 370 13.65 -9.64 27.02
CA ALA A 370 14.13 -10.89 26.43
C ALA A 370 15.63 -11.18 26.69
N GLY A 371 16.33 -10.36 27.48
CA GLY A 371 17.73 -10.58 27.85
C GLY A 371 18.74 -10.16 26.78
N ALA A 372 18.42 -9.14 25.97
CA ALA A 372 19.40 -8.52 25.11
C ALA A 372 20.56 -7.91 25.91
N ASP A 373 21.79 -8.10 25.44
CA ASP A 373 22.97 -7.47 26.03
C ASP A 373 22.97 -5.95 25.80
N VAL A 374 22.57 -5.22 26.84
CA VAL A 374 22.46 -3.75 26.85
C VAL A 374 23.80 -3.03 26.67
N ASN A 375 24.92 -3.73 26.88
CA ASN A 375 26.28 -3.19 26.78
C ASN A 375 27.07 -3.82 25.62
N ALA A 376 26.40 -4.54 24.72
CA ALA A 376 27.01 -5.05 23.51
C ALA A 376 27.69 -3.94 22.72
N ARG A 377 28.85 -4.22 22.10
CA ARG A 377 29.57 -3.27 21.24
C ARG A 377 29.65 -3.73 19.80
N ASP A 378 29.41 -2.82 18.85
CA ASP A 378 29.62 -3.10 17.43
C ASP A 378 31.12 -3.19 17.09
N LYS A 379 31.46 -3.77 15.95
CA LYS A 379 32.87 -3.99 15.54
C LYS A 379 33.48 -2.80 14.82
N ILE A 380 32.67 -1.87 14.31
CA ILE A 380 33.13 -0.73 13.51
C ILE A 380 33.61 0.37 14.43
N LEU A 381 32.72 0.97 15.23
CA LEU A 381 33.05 2.11 16.09
C LEU A 381 33.05 1.75 17.58
N GLY A 382 32.53 0.59 17.97
CA GLY A 382 32.44 0.20 19.38
C GLY A 382 31.23 0.81 20.08
N PHE A 383 30.22 1.23 19.31
CA PHE A 383 28.96 1.77 19.80
C PHE A 383 28.19 0.71 20.59
N THR A 384 27.63 1.16 21.72
CA THR A 384 26.64 0.43 22.51
C THR A 384 25.23 0.84 22.09
N PRO A 385 24.18 0.09 22.49
CA PRO A 385 22.80 0.54 22.34
C PRO A 385 22.56 1.96 22.88
N LEU A 386 23.13 2.31 24.03
CA LEU A 386 22.98 3.64 24.62
C LEU A 386 23.69 4.73 23.80
N VAL A 387 24.87 4.46 23.26
CA VAL A 387 25.56 5.41 22.35
C VAL A 387 24.69 5.69 21.12
N LEU A 388 24.10 4.64 20.53
CA LEU A 388 23.22 4.80 19.37
C LEU A 388 21.93 5.57 19.73
N ALA A 389 21.29 5.24 20.85
CA ALA A 389 20.09 5.94 21.27
C ALA A 389 20.38 7.43 21.57
N ALA A 390 21.47 7.71 22.26
CA ALA A 390 21.89 9.06 22.61
C ALA A 390 22.15 9.93 21.37
N GLY A 391 22.73 9.37 20.30
CA GLY A 391 23.01 10.12 19.08
C GLY A 391 21.81 10.32 18.16
N TRP A 392 20.93 9.31 18.02
CA TRP A 392 19.96 9.27 16.92
C TRP A 392 18.49 9.10 17.35
N ASN A 393 18.20 8.62 18.56
CA ASN A 393 16.82 8.45 19.01
C ASN A 393 16.27 9.72 19.65
N GLN A 394 15.07 10.13 19.24
CA GLN A 394 14.44 11.36 19.73
C GLN A 394 13.53 11.09 20.94
N ASN A 395 13.26 9.82 21.25
CA ASN A 395 12.39 9.42 22.34
C ASN A 395 13.18 9.22 23.66
N PRO A 396 12.98 10.06 24.68
CA PRO A 396 13.68 9.94 25.97
C PRO A 396 13.42 8.63 26.72
N GLU A 397 12.25 8.02 26.51
CA GLU A 397 11.89 6.77 27.16
C GLU A 397 12.82 5.61 26.77
N VAL A 398 13.33 5.61 25.53
CA VAL A 398 14.32 4.61 25.08
C VAL A 398 15.62 4.72 25.88
N ILE A 399 16.04 5.94 26.22
CA ILE A 399 17.24 6.17 27.03
C ILE A 399 17.03 5.68 28.45
N ASN A 400 15.90 6.05 29.07
CA ASN A 400 15.55 5.60 30.42
C ASN A 400 15.49 4.07 30.50
N LEU A 401 14.83 3.40 29.55
CA LEU A 401 14.78 1.94 29.49
C LEU A 401 16.18 1.30 29.45
N LEU A 402 17.11 1.85 28.67
CA LEU A 402 18.48 1.34 28.59
C LEU A 402 19.25 1.57 29.89
N LEU A 403 19.11 2.75 30.51
CA LEU A 403 19.77 3.09 31.78
C LEU A 403 19.24 2.23 32.92
N ASP A 404 17.91 2.07 33.03
CA ASP A 404 17.25 1.22 34.01
C ASP A 404 17.67 -0.25 33.87
N ALA A 405 17.96 -0.69 32.64
CA ALA A 405 18.49 -2.01 32.35
C ALA A 405 20.01 -2.17 32.56
N GLY A 406 20.70 -1.12 33.04
CA GLY A 406 22.12 -1.17 33.37
C GLY A 406 23.07 -0.85 32.22
N ALA A 407 22.63 -0.07 31.23
CA ALA A 407 23.54 0.46 30.23
C ALA A 407 24.58 1.39 30.87
N ASP A 408 25.86 1.22 30.49
CA ASP A 408 26.95 2.06 30.96
C ASP A 408 26.83 3.47 30.37
N VAL A 409 26.38 4.42 31.20
CA VAL A 409 26.19 5.83 30.85
C VAL A 409 27.49 6.51 30.38
N ASN A 410 28.64 5.96 30.77
CA ASN A 410 29.97 6.47 30.44
C ASN A 410 30.72 5.57 29.44
N ALA A 411 30.01 4.68 28.74
CA ALA A 411 30.61 3.80 27.75
C ALA A 411 31.37 4.61 26.69
N ARG A 412 32.62 4.23 26.43
CA ARG A 412 33.45 4.87 25.41
C ARG A 412 33.47 4.03 24.15
N ASP A 413 33.22 4.68 23.01
CA ASP A 413 33.50 4.11 21.70
C ASP A 413 35.02 4.08 21.42
N LYS A 414 35.42 3.64 20.22
CA LYS A 414 36.85 3.55 19.84
C LYS A 414 37.55 4.91 19.76
N ASP A 415 36.81 5.98 19.54
CA ASP A 415 37.32 7.35 19.51
C ASP A 415 37.23 8.02 20.89
N GLY A 416 36.83 7.26 21.91
CA GLY A 416 36.74 7.71 23.29
C GLY A 416 35.50 8.58 23.56
N VAL A 417 34.55 8.66 22.61
CA VAL A 417 33.33 9.47 22.70
C VAL A 417 32.28 8.73 23.52
N THR A 418 31.61 9.44 24.43
CA THR A 418 30.60 8.91 25.36
C THR A 418 29.17 9.15 24.86
N PRO A 419 28.13 8.48 25.41
CA PRO A 419 26.74 8.81 25.13
C PRO A 419 26.42 10.29 25.28
N LEU A 420 26.91 10.95 26.34
CA LEU A 420 26.70 12.37 26.57
C LEU A 420 27.29 13.24 25.46
N MET A 421 28.48 12.90 24.95
CA MET A 421 29.09 13.61 23.83
C MET A 421 28.32 13.40 22.51
N TRP A 422 27.82 12.19 22.26
CA TRP A 422 26.99 11.91 21.09
C TRP A 422 25.65 12.64 21.14
N ALA A 423 25.01 12.70 22.31
CA ALA A 423 23.79 13.48 22.52
C ALA A 423 24.04 14.98 22.29
N ALA A 424 25.12 15.52 22.87
CA ALA A 424 25.54 16.90 22.68
C ALA A 424 25.83 17.23 21.21
N LEU A 425 26.43 16.30 20.45
CA LEU A 425 26.83 16.51 19.06
C LEU A 425 25.65 16.44 18.07
N LEU A 426 24.77 15.44 18.22
CA LEU A 426 23.84 15.06 17.15
C LEU A 426 22.36 15.10 17.52
N ASN A 427 22.00 14.98 18.80
CA ASN A 427 20.60 14.79 19.17
C ASN A 427 19.84 16.13 19.10
N GLN A 428 18.65 16.10 18.50
CA GLN A 428 17.79 17.28 18.35
C GLN A 428 16.86 17.46 19.57
N ASN A 429 16.73 16.43 20.40
CA ASN A 429 15.99 16.50 21.65
C ASN A 429 16.95 16.77 22.83
N PRO A 430 17.01 18.01 23.36
CA PRO A 430 17.95 18.39 24.42
C PRO A 430 17.65 17.68 25.75
N GLU A 431 16.45 17.14 25.94
CA GLU A 431 16.09 16.35 27.13
C GLU A 431 16.92 15.07 27.25
N ILE A 432 17.38 14.50 26.14
CA ILE A 432 18.28 13.33 26.13
C ILE A 432 19.59 13.63 26.87
N THR A 433 20.20 14.79 26.58
CA THR A 433 21.42 15.25 27.25
C THR A 433 21.19 15.43 28.75
N LYS A 434 20.03 16.00 29.12
CA LYS A 434 19.66 16.18 30.53
C LYS A 434 19.55 14.83 31.26
N ILE A 435 18.83 13.87 30.67
CA ILE A 435 18.67 12.53 31.25
C ILE A 435 20.02 11.85 31.48
N LEU A 436 20.94 11.96 30.51
CA LEU A 436 22.27 11.38 30.65
C LEU A 436 23.06 12.03 31.80
N LEU A 437 22.99 13.36 31.96
CA LEU A 437 23.59 14.06 33.10
C LEU A 437 22.97 13.63 34.43
N ASP A 438 21.65 13.59 34.51
CA ASP A 438 20.90 13.16 35.70
C ASP A 438 21.23 11.70 36.08
N ALA A 439 21.54 10.87 35.08
CA ALA A 439 21.98 9.48 35.25
C ALA A 439 23.48 9.32 35.58
N GLY A 440 24.22 10.41 35.77
CA GLY A 440 25.62 10.37 36.18
C GLY A 440 26.63 10.28 35.03
N ALA A 441 26.27 10.76 33.83
CA ALA A 441 27.25 10.94 32.77
C ALA A 441 28.37 11.91 33.20
N ASP A 442 29.62 11.54 32.94
CA ASP A 442 30.79 12.35 33.27
C ASP A 442 30.98 13.47 32.24
N GLY A 443 30.57 14.69 32.61
CA GLY A 443 30.76 15.90 31.81
C GLY A 443 32.22 16.30 31.60
N LYS A 444 33.16 15.76 32.40
CA LYS A 444 34.61 16.03 32.33
C LYS A 444 35.32 15.07 31.38
N ALA A 445 34.67 13.99 30.99
CA ALA A 445 35.24 13.01 30.08
C ALA A 445 35.68 13.69 28.78
N LYS A 446 36.79 13.21 28.22
CA LYS A 446 37.35 13.70 26.95
C LYS A 446 37.42 12.58 25.93
N SER A 447 37.05 12.89 24.69
CA SER A 447 37.32 12.03 23.54
C SER A 447 38.83 11.96 23.26
N ASN A 448 39.26 11.09 22.36
CA ASN A 448 40.66 10.93 21.99
C ASN A 448 41.27 12.21 21.36
N VAL A 449 40.43 13.12 20.87
CA VAL A 449 40.85 14.45 20.36
C VAL A 449 40.76 15.55 21.43
N GLY A 450 40.51 15.19 22.69
CA GLY A 450 40.51 16.11 23.82
C GLY A 450 39.24 16.92 24.03
N LYS A 451 38.16 16.63 23.28
CA LYS A 451 36.88 17.33 23.36
C LYS A 451 35.95 16.71 24.42
N THR A 452 35.28 17.55 25.18
CA THR A 452 34.21 17.24 26.13
C THR A 452 32.83 17.31 25.46
N ALA A 453 31.77 16.93 26.17
CA ALA A 453 30.40 17.07 25.65
C ALA A 453 30.03 18.53 25.35
N PHE A 454 30.47 19.49 26.16
CA PHE A 454 30.28 20.92 25.91
C PHE A 454 30.94 21.37 24.60
N ASP A 455 32.18 20.93 24.32
CA ASP A 455 32.88 21.28 23.07
C ASP A 455 32.16 20.73 21.82
N TYR A 456 31.43 19.63 21.96
CA TYR A 456 30.60 19.08 20.88
C TYR A 456 29.26 19.80 20.74
N ALA A 457 28.71 20.36 21.83
CA ALA A 457 27.45 21.09 21.83
C ALA A 457 27.52 22.44 21.09
N GLU A 458 28.70 23.04 20.95
CA GLU A 458 28.89 24.33 20.25
C GLU A 458 28.34 24.34 18.81
N GLY A 459 28.35 23.18 18.15
CA GLY A 459 27.86 23.00 16.78
C GLY A 459 26.42 22.50 16.68
N ASN A 460 25.76 22.18 17.79
CA ASN A 460 24.40 21.66 17.78
C ASN A 460 23.39 22.79 18.05
N GLU A 461 22.70 23.23 16.99
CA GLU A 461 21.73 24.33 17.04
C GLU A 461 20.53 24.07 17.97
N HIS A 462 20.25 22.80 18.31
CA HIS A 462 19.16 22.44 19.22
C HIS A 462 19.56 22.47 20.70
N ILE A 463 20.87 22.50 20.98
CA ILE A 463 21.40 22.57 22.34
C ILE A 463 22.01 23.93 22.61
N LYS A 464 22.76 24.49 21.66
CA LYS A 464 23.45 25.77 21.80
C LYS A 464 22.51 26.87 22.29
N ASP A 465 22.99 27.69 23.21
CA ASP A 465 22.27 28.81 23.82
C ASP A 465 20.97 28.41 24.59
N THR A 466 20.77 27.12 24.87
CA THR A 466 19.70 26.63 25.76
C THR A 466 20.20 26.41 27.19
N GLU A 467 19.28 26.15 28.13
CA GLU A 467 19.63 25.76 29.51
C GLU A 467 20.54 24.53 29.54
N ILE A 468 20.33 23.57 28.64
CA ILE A 468 21.12 22.34 28.56
C ILE A 468 22.58 22.61 28.17
N TYR A 469 22.83 23.62 27.33
CA TYR A 469 24.19 24.03 26.98
C TYR A 469 24.97 24.52 28.20
N TRP A 470 24.32 25.29 29.06
CA TRP A 470 24.93 25.78 30.30
C TRP A 470 25.07 24.67 31.35
N LEU A 471 24.13 23.72 31.41
CA LEU A 471 24.33 22.51 32.22
C LEU A 471 25.55 21.71 31.78
N LEU A 472 25.80 21.60 30.47
CA LEU A 472 27.02 20.96 29.95
C LEU A 472 28.28 21.72 30.34
N ASN A 473 28.27 23.06 30.29
CA ASN A 473 29.39 23.89 30.77
C ASN A 473 29.69 23.63 32.24
N ASP A 474 28.66 23.61 33.08
CA ASP A 474 28.82 23.44 34.52
C ASP A 474 29.30 22.03 34.88
N ALA A 475 28.86 21.01 34.12
CA ALA A 475 29.28 19.63 34.30
C ALA A 475 30.77 19.37 33.97
N GLN A 476 31.50 20.34 33.40
CA GLN A 476 32.93 20.22 33.14
C GLN A 476 33.82 20.42 34.38
N TYR A 477 33.26 20.86 35.52
CA TYR A 477 34.02 21.33 36.69
C TYR A 477 33.98 20.41 37.92
#